data_AF-A0A015LCG1-F1
#
_entry.id   AF-A0A015LCG1-F1
#
_cell.length_a   1.000
_cell.length_b   1.000
_cell.length_c   1.000
_cell.angle_alpha   90.00
_cell.angle_beta   90.00
_cell.angle_gamma   90.00
#
_symmetry.space_group_name_H-M   'P 1'
#
loop_
_entity.id
_entity.type
_entity.pdbx_description
1 polymer ?
#
loop_
_entity_poly.entity_id
_entity_poly.type
_entity_poly.pdbx_seq_one_letter_code
_entity_poly.pdbx_strand_id
1 'polypeptide(L)'
;MGKIEIPISSVNNEINQQNQKISFLQEEHQWLFNLCLYNDEIISMLEKWKSDIKNIALKLIPKRKGSLWMAAWVSHLESSLNNYLCSGVWYLEFQKIISQNHSDTQRLVAYFLVRKVIEEIFKGDFHENRNVQDCADSTMTPRKIITLNQAESQKFSYIIGWVLFKLLKRDYIMNSHPKFWAMHTLLGALCEEKVEYVIKIKSQTTNIIPGSEFTQFMYYLESLVIDLFKKHNELGPNILHYVKNSLLSNLRLNQMFITILKSSGDVGLENEEIGFIYERCITIYMRSHQKTWRDVNHYIPEKGTASLRESLKTMRSSHSTIENKKSSLMKKANLPTNPVHALEQLRVWAQLEKAEDSFAKMFSVSELLWIIWAFGHSTPYKRKQKLVPIIISKLKNSTPFIEEALKKRNIFME
;
A
#
# COMPACT_ATOMS: atom_id res chain seq x y z
N MET A 1 -50.81 5.44 9.61
CA MET A 1 -49.34 5.28 9.49
C MET A 1 -48.85 4.56 10.73
N GLY A 2 -48.42 3.31 10.59
CA GLY A 2 -47.96 2.49 11.72
C GLY A 2 -46.62 2.97 12.24
N LYS A 3 -46.48 3.11 13.56
CA LYS A 3 -45.19 3.32 14.22
C LYS A 3 -44.40 2.01 14.12
N ILE A 4 -43.29 2.05 13.40
CA ILE A 4 -42.29 0.98 13.41
C ILE A 4 -41.54 1.09 14.74
N GLU A 5 -41.74 0.14 15.64
CA GLU A 5 -40.86 -0.06 16.79
C GLU A 5 -39.54 -0.64 16.29
N ILE A 6 -38.45 0.11 16.48
CA ILE A 6 -37.10 -0.40 16.25
C ILE A 6 -36.69 -1.17 17.51
N PRO A 7 -36.32 -2.45 17.43
CA PRO A 7 -35.91 -3.22 18.61
C PRO A 7 -34.53 -2.75 19.08
N ILE A 8 -34.50 -1.94 20.13
CA ILE A 8 -33.27 -1.40 20.77
C ILE A 8 -32.46 -2.51 21.46
N SER A 9 -33.08 -3.63 21.82
CA SER A 9 -32.46 -4.71 22.59
C SER A 9 -31.44 -5.55 21.81
N SER A 10 -31.59 -5.71 20.49
CA SER A 10 -30.66 -6.50 19.68
C SER A 10 -29.33 -5.78 19.41
N VAL A 11 -29.38 -4.46 19.19
CA VAL A 11 -28.21 -3.60 18.95
C VAL A 11 -27.29 -3.57 20.17
N ASN A 12 -27.85 -3.50 21.38
CA ASN A 12 -27.07 -3.51 22.62
C ASN A 12 -26.35 -4.85 22.86
N ASN A 13 -26.92 -5.98 22.44
CA ASN A 13 -26.29 -7.28 22.60
C ASN A 13 -25.08 -7.46 21.66
N GLU A 14 -25.16 -6.98 20.42
CA GLU A 14 -24.02 -7.01 19.50
C GLU A 14 -22.88 -6.10 19.97
N ILE A 15 -23.19 -4.90 20.46
CA ILE A 15 -22.20 -3.98 21.03
C ILE A 15 -21.54 -4.61 22.28
N ASN A 16 -22.30 -5.24 23.15
CA ASN A 16 -21.77 -5.92 24.34
C ASN A 16 -20.86 -7.10 23.97
N GLN A 17 -21.23 -7.92 22.97
CA GLN A 17 -20.36 -8.99 22.48
C GLN A 17 -19.07 -8.46 21.85
N GLN A 18 -19.13 -7.35 21.11
CA GLN A 18 -17.94 -6.71 20.55
C GLN A 18 -17.04 -6.16 21.65
N ASN A 19 -17.60 -5.51 22.67
CA ASN A 19 -16.85 -4.98 23.81
C ASN A 19 -16.18 -6.09 24.63
N GLN A 20 -16.86 -7.21 24.84
CA GLN A 20 -16.26 -8.39 25.49
C GLN A 20 -15.10 -8.95 24.68
N LYS A 21 -15.24 -9.02 23.35
CA LYS A 21 -14.15 -9.45 22.46
C LYS A 21 -12.96 -8.49 22.50
N ILE A 22 -13.21 -7.18 22.55
CA ILE A 22 -12.15 -6.17 22.68
C ILE A 22 -11.43 -6.31 24.02
N SER A 23 -12.16 -6.47 25.13
CA SER A 23 -11.57 -6.68 26.46
C SER A 23 -10.67 -7.91 26.49
N PHE A 24 -11.15 -9.03 25.94
CA PHE A 24 -10.36 -10.27 25.86
C PHE A 24 -9.06 -10.06 25.06
N LEU A 25 -9.11 -9.35 23.92
CA LEU A 25 -7.92 -9.06 23.11
C LEU A 25 -6.95 -8.12 23.83
N GLN A 26 -7.44 -7.17 24.62
CA GLN A 26 -6.61 -6.27 25.42
C GLN A 26 -5.89 -7.03 26.53
N GLU A 27 -6.59 -7.93 27.22
CA GLU A 27 -6.01 -8.82 28.25
C GLU A 27 -4.97 -9.76 27.64
N GLU A 28 -5.30 -10.40 26.52
CA GLU A 28 -4.37 -11.27 25.79
C GLU A 28 -3.12 -10.51 25.33
N HIS A 29 -3.28 -9.29 24.82
CA HIS A 29 -2.16 -8.44 24.41
C HIS A 29 -1.26 -8.07 25.58
N GLN A 30 -1.83 -7.67 26.72
CA GLN A 30 -1.05 -7.32 27.91
C GLN A 30 -0.30 -8.54 28.47
N TRP A 31 -0.95 -9.70 28.47
CA TRP A 31 -0.33 -10.96 28.88
C TRP A 31 0.83 -11.34 27.96
N LEU A 32 0.64 -11.29 26.63
CA LEU A 32 1.70 -11.57 25.65
C LEU A 32 2.87 -10.59 25.78
N PHE A 33 2.59 -9.32 26.05
CA PHE A 33 3.62 -8.30 26.25
C PHE A 33 4.48 -8.61 27.48
N ASN A 34 3.85 -8.91 28.60
CA ASN A 34 4.55 -9.29 29.83
C ASN A 34 5.36 -10.58 29.63
N LEU A 35 4.79 -11.57 28.93
CA LEU A 35 5.48 -12.82 28.60
C LEU A 35 6.75 -12.56 27.77
N CYS A 36 6.68 -11.70 26.76
CA CYS A 36 7.83 -11.39 25.92
C CYS A 36 8.92 -10.62 26.67
N LEU A 37 8.58 -9.82 27.68
CA LEU A 37 9.54 -9.02 28.44
C LEU A 37 10.23 -9.79 29.56
N TYR A 38 9.51 -10.70 30.23
CA TYR A 38 9.95 -11.26 31.52
C TYR A 38 10.16 -12.78 31.50
N ASN A 39 9.99 -13.45 30.36
CA ASN A 39 10.23 -14.89 30.25
C ASN A 39 11.58 -15.18 29.59
N ASP A 40 12.52 -15.73 30.35
CA ASP A 40 13.86 -16.09 29.88
C ASP A 40 13.86 -17.16 28.78
N GLU A 41 12.83 -18.01 28.71
CA GLU A 41 12.67 -18.99 27.64
C GLU A 41 12.45 -18.31 26.28
N ILE A 42 11.78 -17.16 26.26
CA ILE A 42 11.61 -16.35 25.05
C ILE A 42 12.96 -15.83 24.59
N ILE A 43 13.81 -15.34 25.50
CA ILE A 43 15.16 -14.86 25.16
C ILE A 43 15.99 -15.99 24.54
N SER A 44 15.98 -17.17 25.15
CA SER A 44 16.67 -18.37 24.64
C SER A 44 16.17 -18.75 23.24
N MET A 45 14.86 -18.72 23.02
CA MET A 45 14.24 -18.97 21.71
C MET A 45 14.66 -17.94 20.66
N LEU A 46 14.72 -16.65 21.00
CA LEU A 46 15.16 -15.60 20.08
C LEU A 46 16.62 -15.78 19.66
N GLU A 47 17.51 -16.12 20.59
CA GLU A 47 18.92 -16.43 20.25
C GLU A 47 19.05 -17.71 19.42
N LYS A 48 18.19 -18.70 19.65
CA LYS A 48 18.12 -19.90 18.79
C LYS A 48 17.70 -19.53 17.36
N TRP A 49 16.61 -18.81 17.18
CA TRP A 49 16.18 -18.34 15.85
C TRP A 49 17.27 -17.54 15.16
N LYS A 50 17.98 -16.71 15.92
CA LYS A 50 19.08 -15.93 15.40
C LYS A 50 20.20 -16.81 14.85
N SER A 51 20.56 -17.87 15.58
CA SER A 51 21.53 -18.87 15.14
C SER A 51 21.06 -19.61 13.87
N ASP A 52 19.80 -20.06 13.84
CA ASP A 52 19.22 -20.76 12.70
C ASP A 52 19.24 -19.90 11.43
N ILE A 53 18.84 -18.64 11.54
CA ILE A 53 18.86 -17.67 10.44
C ILE A 53 20.30 -17.41 9.94
N LYS A 54 21.26 -17.23 10.85
CA LYS A 54 22.68 -17.10 10.47
C LYS A 54 23.20 -18.35 9.75
N ASN A 55 22.83 -19.54 10.23
CA ASN A 55 23.23 -20.80 9.60
C ASN A 55 22.64 -20.96 8.20
N ILE A 56 21.38 -20.54 7.98
CA ILE A 56 20.79 -20.48 6.64
C ILE A 56 21.63 -19.60 5.73
N ALA A 57 21.97 -18.39 6.18
CA ALA A 57 22.74 -17.43 5.37
C ALA A 57 24.14 -17.94 5.01
N LEU A 58 24.85 -18.50 5.99
CA LEU A 58 26.21 -19.02 5.81
C LEU A 58 26.26 -20.22 4.85
N LYS A 59 25.28 -21.13 4.93
CA LYS A 59 25.21 -22.31 4.04
C LYS A 59 25.03 -21.95 2.56
N LEU A 60 24.44 -20.78 2.29
CA LEU A 60 24.18 -20.32 0.93
C LEU A 60 25.38 -19.62 0.29
N ILE A 61 26.42 -19.27 1.06
CA ILE A 61 27.61 -18.60 0.53
C ILE A 61 28.36 -19.58 -0.39
N PRO A 62 28.51 -19.26 -1.69
CA PRO A 62 29.20 -20.15 -2.61
C PRO A 62 30.71 -20.22 -2.30
N LYS A 63 31.30 -21.42 -2.43
CA LYS A 63 32.75 -21.63 -2.24
C LYS A 63 33.61 -20.85 -3.24
N ARG A 64 33.08 -20.57 -4.43
CA ARG A 64 33.73 -19.75 -5.47
C ARG A 64 32.89 -18.50 -5.73
N LYS A 65 33.49 -17.33 -5.59
CA LYS A 65 32.83 -16.02 -5.74
C LYS A 65 33.11 -15.46 -7.15
N GLY A 66 32.23 -15.76 -8.11
CA GLY A 66 32.25 -15.14 -9.45
C GLY A 66 31.52 -13.79 -9.47
N SER A 67 31.60 -12.99 -10.54
CA SER A 67 31.05 -11.61 -10.57
C SER A 67 29.57 -11.46 -10.17
N LEU A 68 28.74 -12.50 -10.36
CA LEU A 68 27.31 -12.50 -10.02
C LEU A 68 26.97 -13.16 -8.68
N TRP A 69 27.97 -13.56 -7.89
CA TRP A 69 27.76 -14.38 -6.68
C TRP A 69 26.87 -13.69 -5.63
N MET A 70 26.97 -12.36 -5.49
CA MET A 70 26.15 -11.58 -4.56
C MET A 70 24.67 -11.58 -4.96
N ALA A 71 24.36 -11.37 -6.25
CA ALA A 71 22.98 -11.35 -6.72
C ALA A 71 22.31 -12.73 -6.56
N ALA A 72 23.05 -13.79 -6.91
CA ALA A 72 22.59 -15.16 -6.70
C ALA A 72 22.40 -15.47 -5.21
N TRP A 73 23.36 -15.09 -4.36
CA TRP A 73 23.27 -15.30 -2.91
C TRP A 73 22.08 -14.57 -2.30
N VAL A 74 21.83 -13.30 -2.65
CA VAL A 74 20.67 -12.53 -2.18
C VAL A 74 19.37 -13.21 -2.57
N SER A 75 19.23 -13.63 -3.83
CA SER A 75 18.02 -14.32 -4.31
C SER A 75 17.77 -15.65 -3.58
N HIS A 76 18.83 -16.46 -3.39
CA HIS A 76 18.73 -17.72 -2.67
C HIS A 76 18.48 -17.55 -1.17
N LEU A 77 19.06 -16.50 -0.57
CA LEU A 77 18.84 -16.14 0.82
C LEU A 77 17.37 -15.73 1.04
N GLU A 78 16.85 -14.85 0.19
CA GLU A 78 15.44 -14.43 0.25
C GLU A 78 14.49 -15.63 0.14
N SER A 79 14.72 -16.53 -0.83
CA SER A 79 13.94 -17.76 -0.97
C SER A 79 14.01 -18.64 0.29
N SER A 80 15.20 -18.80 0.85
CA SER A 80 15.43 -19.67 2.02
C SER A 80 14.84 -19.08 3.31
N LEU A 81 14.92 -17.77 3.51
CA LEU A 81 14.28 -17.07 4.63
C LEU A 81 12.75 -17.12 4.51
N ASN A 82 12.22 -16.94 3.29
CA ASN A 82 10.79 -17.10 3.05
C ASN A 82 10.31 -18.53 3.34
N ASN A 83 11.09 -19.55 2.95
CA ASN A 83 10.78 -20.94 3.30
C ASN A 83 10.81 -21.18 4.81
N TYR A 84 11.79 -20.60 5.52
CA TYR A 84 11.85 -20.67 6.98
C TYR A 84 10.62 -20.02 7.64
N LEU A 85 10.21 -18.83 7.18
CA LEU A 85 9.00 -18.17 7.65
C LEU A 85 7.73 -18.96 7.34
N CYS A 86 7.62 -19.55 6.15
CA CYS A 86 6.48 -20.37 5.75
C CYS A 86 6.43 -21.73 6.46
N SER A 87 7.56 -22.25 6.93
CA SER A 87 7.64 -23.57 7.58
C SER A 87 6.83 -23.66 8.88
N GLY A 88 6.62 -22.53 9.56
CA GLY A 88 5.95 -22.48 10.86
C GLY A 88 6.75 -23.12 12.01
N VAL A 89 7.99 -23.56 11.78
CA VAL A 89 8.84 -24.18 12.81
C VAL A 89 9.10 -23.22 13.97
N TRP A 90 9.35 -21.95 13.68
CA TRP A 90 9.46 -20.88 14.68
C TRP A 90 8.20 -20.79 15.56
N TYR A 91 7.00 -20.96 14.98
CA TYR A 91 5.77 -20.90 15.77
C TYR A 91 5.64 -22.09 16.70
N LEU A 92 6.02 -23.30 16.27
CA LEU A 92 6.03 -24.49 17.12
C LEU A 92 6.97 -24.33 18.31
N GLU A 93 8.08 -23.61 18.14
CA GLU A 93 9.03 -23.32 19.23
C GLU A 93 8.46 -22.30 20.20
N PHE A 94 7.83 -21.23 19.70
CA PHE A 94 7.11 -20.27 20.53
C PHE A 94 5.97 -20.93 21.30
N GLN A 95 5.24 -21.85 20.66
CA GLN A 95 4.12 -22.57 21.28
C GLN A 95 4.53 -23.41 22.49
N LYS A 96 5.74 -24.00 22.47
CA LYS A 96 6.25 -24.78 23.60
C LYS A 96 6.39 -23.94 24.88
N ILE A 97 6.65 -22.65 24.73
CA ILE A 97 6.84 -21.72 25.84
C ILE A 97 5.48 -21.26 26.38
N ILE A 98 4.53 -20.94 25.49
CA ILE A 98 3.27 -20.30 25.90
C ILE A 98 2.22 -21.27 26.45
N SER A 99 2.38 -22.58 26.23
CA SER A 99 1.64 -23.71 26.85
C SER A 99 0.09 -23.62 26.90
N GLN A 100 -0.55 -22.65 26.24
CA GLN A 100 -2.01 -22.45 26.25
C GLN A 100 -2.59 -22.07 24.87
N ASN A 101 -3.89 -22.37 24.74
CA ASN A 101 -4.80 -22.22 23.60
C ASN A 101 -4.31 -21.39 22.41
N HIS A 102 -4.43 -22.00 21.22
CA HIS A 102 -4.13 -21.37 19.94
C HIS A 102 -4.96 -20.10 19.73
N SER A 103 -4.28 -18.97 19.60
CA SER A 103 -4.90 -17.74 19.10
C SER A 103 -4.17 -17.18 17.88
N ASP A 104 -4.91 -16.50 17.01
CA ASP A 104 -4.33 -15.78 15.89
C ASP A 104 -3.38 -14.67 16.36
N THR A 105 -3.63 -14.11 17.55
CA THR A 105 -2.79 -13.09 18.20
C THR A 105 -1.41 -13.62 18.54
N GLN A 106 -1.32 -14.81 19.15
CA GLN A 106 -0.05 -15.47 19.51
C GLN A 106 0.80 -15.73 18.27
N ARG A 107 0.17 -16.26 17.21
CA ARG A 107 0.86 -16.53 15.93
C ARG A 107 1.37 -15.25 15.29
N LEU A 108 0.60 -14.17 15.37
CA LEU A 108 0.99 -12.86 14.87
C LEU A 108 2.17 -12.28 15.66
N VAL A 109 2.17 -12.39 16.99
CA VAL A 109 3.29 -11.95 17.84
C VAL A 109 4.56 -12.72 17.52
N ALA A 110 4.49 -14.06 17.45
CA ALA A 110 5.64 -14.89 17.09
C ALA A 110 6.18 -14.56 15.70
N TYR A 111 5.30 -14.26 14.73
CA TYR A 111 5.69 -13.82 13.41
C TYR A 111 6.43 -12.46 13.44
N PHE A 112 5.95 -11.51 14.24
CA PHE A 112 6.63 -10.21 14.40
C PHE A 112 8.00 -10.37 15.06
N LEU A 113 8.12 -11.24 16.06
CA LEU A 113 9.39 -11.53 16.72
C LEU A 113 10.41 -12.14 15.76
N VAL A 114 10.07 -13.19 15.02
CA VAL A 114 11.00 -13.81 14.06
C VAL A 114 11.41 -12.84 12.96
N ARG A 115 10.48 -12.00 12.50
CA ARG A 115 10.78 -10.94 11.53
C ARG A 115 11.75 -9.91 12.11
N LYS A 116 11.59 -9.53 13.39
CA LYS A 116 12.52 -8.64 14.07
C LYS A 116 13.89 -9.27 14.26
N VAL A 117 13.98 -10.57 14.53
CA VAL A 117 15.28 -11.28 14.58
C VAL A 117 15.98 -11.25 13.22
N ILE A 118 15.26 -11.49 12.12
CA ILE A 118 15.80 -11.35 10.75
C ILE A 118 16.29 -9.90 10.53
N GLU A 119 15.47 -8.92 10.90
CA GLU A 119 15.81 -7.50 10.77
C GLU A 119 17.04 -7.12 11.59
N GLU A 120 17.23 -7.63 12.81
CA GLU A 120 18.42 -7.36 13.64
C GLU A 120 19.68 -8.09 13.14
N ILE A 121 19.56 -9.26 12.49
CA ILE A 121 20.71 -9.96 11.90
C ILE A 121 21.24 -9.28 10.65
N PHE A 122 20.32 -8.87 9.78
CA PHE A 122 20.66 -8.27 8.48
C PHE A 122 20.49 -6.74 8.48
N LYS A 123 20.16 -6.16 9.63
CA LYS A 123 20.56 -4.81 9.97
C LYS A 123 22.07 -4.83 9.80
N GLY A 124 22.53 -4.31 8.66
CA GLY A 124 23.95 -4.05 8.50
C GLY A 124 24.39 -3.27 9.73
N ASP A 125 25.62 -3.49 10.18
CA ASP A 125 26.26 -2.52 11.04
C ASP A 125 26.16 -1.18 10.32
N PHE A 126 25.17 -0.37 10.71
CA PHE A 126 25.05 1.03 10.31
C PHE A 126 26.32 1.80 10.70
N HIS A 127 27.21 1.19 11.50
CA HIS A 127 28.54 1.67 11.82
C HIS A 127 29.52 1.70 10.62
N GLU A 128 29.48 0.75 9.67
CA GLU A 128 30.34 0.86 8.46
C GLU A 128 29.77 1.86 7.43
N ASN A 129 28.47 2.15 7.49
CA ASN A 129 27.83 3.21 6.69
C ASN A 129 27.73 4.56 7.41
N ARG A 130 28.33 4.74 8.60
CA ARG A 130 28.42 6.08 9.22
C ARG A 130 29.14 7.07 8.32
N ASN A 131 30.16 6.62 7.58
CA ASN A 131 30.84 7.49 6.62
C ASN A 131 29.94 8.00 5.49
N VAL A 132 28.82 7.34 5.16
CA VAL A 132 27.84 7.87 4.18
C VAL A 132 26.68 8.61 4.87
N GLN A 133 26.32 8.19 6.09
CA GLN A 133 25.35 8.89 6.93
C GLN A 133 25.83 10.29 7.34
N ASP A 134 27.15 10.47 7.50
CA ASP A 134 27.83 11.73 7.88
C ASP A 134 28.35 12.56 6.70
N CYS A 135 28.34 12.04 5.47
CA CYS A 135 28.72 12.82 4.28
C CYS A 135 27.56 13.64 3.71
N ALA A 136 26.71 14.25 4.54
CA ALA A 136 25.73 15.22 4.03
C ALA A 136 26.47 16.46 3.51
N ASP A 137 26.26 16.82 2.24
CA ASP A 137 26.82 18.06 1.71
C ASP A 137 25.91 19.24 2.07
N SER A 138 26.03 19.68 3.32
CA SER A 138 25.29 20.80 3.90
C SER A 138 25.61 22.15 3.26
N THR A 139 26.73 22.22 2.51
CA THR A 139 27.21 23.44 1.86
C THR A 139 26.88 23.52 0.37
N MET A 140 26.32 22.44 -0.20
CA MET A 140 26.12 22.36 -1.64
C MET A 140 25.18 23.47 -2.13
N THR A 141 25.55 24.04 -3.28
CA THR A 141 24.74 25.01 -4.02
C THR A 141 24.54 24.49 -5.44
N PRO A 142 23.37 24.72 -6.06
CA PRO A 142 23.17 24.29 -7.43
C PRO A 142 24.17 24.96 -8.36
N ARG A 143 24.76 24.20 -9.28
CA ARG A 143 25.63 24.78 -10.32
C ARG A 143 24.86 25.71 -11.25
N LYS A 144 23.58 25.38 -11.49
CA LYS A 144 22.65 26.16 -12.29
C LYS A 144 21.23 25.86 -11.82
N ILE A 145 20.39 26.89 -11.79
CA ILE A 145 18.95 26.68 -11.60
C ILE A 145 18.39 26.02 -12.85
N ILE A 146 17.63 24.95 -12.67
CA ILE A 146 17.01 24.23 -13.78
C ILE A 146 16.09 25.15 -14.58
N THR A 147 16.11 24.95 -15.89
CA THR A 147 15.18 25.60 -16.81
C THR A 147 14.32 24.49 -17.40
N LEU A 148 13.04 24.48 -17.05
CA LEU A 148 12.09 23.48 -17.53
C LEU A 148 11.37 24.00 -18.76
N ASN A 149 11.10 23.13 -19.72
CA ASN A 149 10.20 23.50 -20.83
C ASN A 149 8.76 23.67 -20.31
N GLN A 150 7.86 24.18 -21.15
CA GLN A 150 6.48 24.48 -20.72
C GLN A 150 5.74 23.27 -20.15
N ALA A 151 5.90 22.07 -20.74
CA ALA A 151 5.23 20.87 -20.28
C ALA A 151 5.82 20.34 -18.96
N GLU A 152 7.14 20.37 -18.82
CA GLU A 152 7.85 20.00 -17.59
C GLU A 152 7.54 20.99 -16.45
N SER A 153 7.49 22.28 -16.74
CA SER A 153 7.14 23.33 -15.78
C SER A 153 5.71 23.14 -15.25
N GLN A 154 4.75 22.78 -16.10
CA GLN A 154 3.38 22.47 -15.66
C GLN A 154 3.33 21.23 -14.75
N LYS A 155 4.04 20.15 -15.11
CA LYS A 155 4.15 18.95 -14.27
C LYS A 155 4.81 19.27 -12.93
N PHE A 156 5.87 20.07 -12.95
CA PHE A 156 6.57 20.45 -11.74
C PHE A 156 5.71 21.36 -10.84
N SER A 157 4.98 22.31 -11.43
CA SER A 157 3.98 23.12 -10.70
C SER A 157 2.92 22.25 -10.02
N TYR A 158 2.47 21.16 -10.66
CA TYR A 158 1.55 20.21 -10.03
C TYR A 158 2.19 19.48 -8.83
N ILE A 159 3.45 19.05 -8.95
CA ILE A 159 4.19 18.42 -7.85
C ILE A 159 4.32 19.40 -6.68
N ILE A 160 4.66 20.65 -6.95
CA ILE A 160 4.76 21.71 -5.95
C ILE A 160 3.42 21.93 -5.25
N GLY A 161 2.33 22.08 -6.03
CA GLY A 161 0.98 22.21 -5.50
C GLY A 161 0.57 21.02 -4.63
N TRP A 162 0.97 19.80 -5.01
CA TRP A 162 0.74 18.60 -4.22
C TRP A 162 1.49 18.59 -2.88
N VAL A 163 2.72 19.09 -2.83
CA VAL A 163 3.49 19.23 -1.58
C VAL A 163 2.77 20.18 -0.62
N LEU A 164 2.34 21.35 -1.11
CA LEU A 164 1.58 22.30 -0.30
C LEU A 164 0.24 21.73 0.15
N PHE A 165 -0.48 21.04 -0.72
CA PHE A 165 -1.73 20.37 -0.37
C PHE A 165 -1.54 19.32 0.73
N LYS A 166 -0.42 18.61 0.71
CA LYS A 166 -0.06 17.66 1.77
C LYS A 166 0.17 18.38 3.09
N LEU A 167 0.99 19.43 3.09
CA LEU A 167 1.27 20.23 4.28
C LEU A 167 0.01 20.87 4.86
N LEU A 168 -0.87 21.42 4.03
CA LEU A 168 -2.06 22.13 4.48
C LEU A 168 -3.19 21.21 4.96
N LYS A 169 -3.38 20.04 4.32
CA LYS A 169 -4.63 19.28 4.49
C LYS A 169 -4.48 17.79 4.82
N ARG A 170 -3.32 17.16 4.54
CA ARG A 170 -3.24 15.68 4.54
C ARG A 170 -2.07 15.08 5.32
N ASP A 171 -1.18 15.89 5.89
CA ASP A 171 -0.08 15.40 6.70
C ASP A 171 -0.50 15.32 8.17
N TYR A 172 -0.65 14.09 8.71
CA TYR A 172 -1.15 13.91 10.08
C TYR A 172 -0.21 14.55 11.12
N ILE A 173 1.11 14.48 10.90
CA ILE A 173 2.13 15.00 11.82
C ILE A 173 2.01 16.52 11.89
N MET A 174 1.88 17.17 10.72
CA MET A 174 1.59 18.59 10.63
C MET A 174 0.28 18.96 11.34
N ASN A 175 -0.81 18.26 11.04
CA ASN A 175 -2.13 18.53 11.60
C ASN A 175 -2.21 18.33 13.12
N SER A 176 -1.34 17.50 13.69
CA SER A 176 -1.25 17.27 15.14
C SER A 176 -0.38 18.27 15.89
N HIS A 177 0.30 19.19 15.19
CA HIS A 177 1.20 20.15 15.83
C HIS A 177 0.40 21.18 16.65
N PRO A 178 0.79 21.52 17.90
CA PRO A 178 0.05 22.48 18.73
C PRO A 178 -0.16 23.85 18.07
N LYS A 179 0.84 24.32 17.31
CA LYS A 179 0.78 25.57 16.54
C LYS A 179 0.29 25.41 15.09
N PHE A 180 -0.44 24.33 14.76
CA PHE A 180 -0.87 24.03 13.38
C PHE A 180 -1.54 25.21 12.69
N TRP A 181 -2.42 25.94 13.37
CA TRP A 181 -3.17 27.03 12.73
C TRP A 181 -2.26 28.19 12.29
N ALA A 182 -1.25 28.53 13.09
CA ALA A 182 -0.24 29.53 12.72
C ALA A 182 0.58 29.08 11.51
N MET A 183 1.02 27.80 11.52
CA MET A 183 1.76 27.21 10.40
C MET A 183 0.91 27.14 9.12
N HIS A 184 -0.36 26.79 9.25
CA HIS A 184 -1.32 26.72 8.15
C HIS A 184 -1.54 28.10 7.53
N THR A 185 -1.64 29.16 8.34
CA THR A 185 -1.78 30.54 7.84
C THR A 185 -0.57 30.96 7.00
N LEU A 186 0.66 30.73 7.50
CA LEU A 186 1.87 31.06 6.74
C LEU A 186 1.98 30.29 5.43
N LEU A 187 1.70 28.99 5.45
CA LEU A 187 1.72 28.15 4.25
C LEU A 187 0.60 28.50 3.28
N GLY A 188 -0.58 28.86 3.81
CA GLY A 188 -1.74 29.27 3.02
C GLY A 188 -1.45 30.53 2.22
N ALA A 189 -0.71 31.49 2.79
CA ALA A 189 -0.27 32.70 2.10
C ALA A 189 0.71 32.43 0.94
N LEU A 190 1.32 31.25 0.85
CA LEU A 190 2.23 30.86 -0.24
C LEU A 190 1.51 30.22 -1.43
N CYS A 191 0.18 30.15 -1.43
CA CYS A 191 -0.57 29.53 -2.52
C CYS A 191 -2.01 30.03 -2.64
N GLU A 192 -2.59 29.78 -3.80
CA GLU A 192 -4.01 29.97 -4.04
C GLU A 192 -4.70 28.60 -4.12
N GLU A 193 -5.80 28.44 -3.38
CA GLU A 193 -6.67 27.28 -3.50
C GLU A 193 -7.74 27.56 -4.57
N LYS A 194 -7.74 26.79 -5.66
CA LYS A 194 -8.82 26.77 -6.64
C LYS A 194 -9.64 25.50 -6.51
N VAL A 195 -10.92 25.68 -6.21
CA VAL A 195 -11.89 24.60 -6.15
C VAL A 195 -12.68 24.57 -7.44
N GLU A 196 -12.43 23.57 -8.27
CA GLU A 196 -13.17 23.35 -9.51
C GLU A 196 -14.25 22.29 -9.29
N TYR A 197 -15.50 22.67 -9.55
CA TYR A 197 -16.63 21.75 -9.46
C TYR A 197 -17.04 21.30 -10.86
N VAL A 198 -16.81 20.01 -11.16
CA VAL A 198 -17.22 19.44 -12.44
C VAL A 198 -18.62 18.85 -12.29
N ILE A 199 -19.63 19.66 -12.62
CA ILE A 199 -21.07 19.34 -12.51
C ILE A 199 -21.39 17.99 -13.16
N LYS A 200 -20.77 17.69 -14.31
CA LYS A 200 -21.01 16.49 -15.11
C LYS A 200 -20.68 15.17 -14.38
N ILE A 201 -19.72 15.19 -13.45
CA ILE A 201 -19.27 14.01 -12.71
C ILE A 201 -19.49 14.13 -11.19
N LYS A 202 -20.15 15.21 -10.73
CA LYS A 202 -20.30 15.55 -9.29
C LYS A 202 -18.98 15.46 -8.52
N SER A 203 -17.89 15.86 -9.16
CA SER A 203 -16.54 15.82 -8.58
C SER A 203 -16.10 17.23 -8.21
N GLN A 204 -15.57 17.36 -7.00
CA GLN A 204 -14.87 18.55 -6.54
C GLN A 204 -13.37 18.27 -6.59
N THR A 205 -12.64 19.06 -7.39
CA THR A 205 -11.18 19.00 -7.44
C THR A 205 -10.62 20.25 -6.78
N THR A 206 -9.87 20.06 -5.70
CA THR A 206 -9.11 21.13 -5.05
C THR A 206 -7.70 21.16 -5.65
N ASN A 207 -7.40 22.19 -6.41
CA ASN A 207 -6.08 22.45 -6.96
C ASN A 207 -5.41 23.54 -6.11
N ILE A 208 -4.20 23.25 -5.63
CA ILE A 208 -3.36 24.26 -4.98
C ILE A 208 -2.37 24.78 -6.01
N ILE A 209 -2.42 26.09 -6.26
CA ILE A 209 -1.52 26.79 -7.15
C ILE A 209 -0.46 27.48 -6.30
N PRO A 210 0.81 27.06 -6.38
CA PRO A 210 1.87 27.69 -5.60
C PRO A 210 2.13 29.12 -6.08
N GLY A 211 2.41 30.01 -5.13
CA GLY A 211 2.89 31.36 -5.40
C GLY A 211 4.29 31.37 -6.01
N SER A 212 4.70 32.52 -6.56
CA SER A 212 5.98 32.70 -7.25
C SER A 212 7.18 32.45 -6.32
N GLU A 213 7.15 32.94 -5.09
CA GLU A 213 8.25 32.80 -4.11
C GLU A 213 8.49 31.34 -3.75
N PHE A 214 7.43 30.61 -3.38
CA PHE A 214 7.52 29.18 -3.07
C PHE A 214 7.93 28.37 -4.31
N THR A 215 7.43 28.75 -5.48
CA THR A 215 7.83 28.12 -6.74
C THR A 215 9.33 28.28 -6.97
N GLN A 216 9.90 29.48 -6.84
CA GLN A 216 11.34 29.72 -6.98
C GLN A 216 12.17 28.89 -6.01
N PHE A 217 11.73 28.78 -4.75
CA PHE A 217 12.36 27.89 -3.77
C PHE A 217 12.37 26.44 -4.23
N MET A 218 11.25 25.94 -4.76
CA MET A 218 11.17 24.56 -5.25
C MET A 218 12.03 24.31 -6.48
N TYR A 219 12.18 25.30 -7.37
CA TYR A 219 13.15 25.21 -8.48
C TYR A 219 14.59 25.13 -7.98
N TYR A 220 14.93 25.90 -6.95
CA TYR A 220 16.24 25.83 -6.30
C TYR A 220 16.46 24.45 -5.63
N LEU A 221 15.46 23.97 -4.90
CA LEU A 221 15.44 22.64 -4.27
C LEU A 221 15.66 21.52 -5.30
N GLU A 222 14.91 21.52 -6.41
CA GLU A 222 15.04 20.47 -7.42
C GLU A 222 16.40 20.54 -8.13
N SER A 223 16.95 21.73 -8.31
CA SER A 223 18.30 21.90 -8.86
C SER A 223 19.36 21.28 -7.93
N LEU A 224 19.22 21.49 -6.61
CA LEU A 224 20.08 20.83 -5.61
C LEU A 224 19.92 19.31 -5.66
N VAL A 225 18.69 18.83 -5.73
CA VAL A 225 18.37 17.40 -5.79
C VAL A 225 19.05 16.74 -6.98
N ILE A 226 18.94 17.34 -8.17
CA ILE A 226 19.57 16.83 -9.40
C ILE A 226 21.10 16.79 -9.26
N ASP A 227 21.71 17.83 -8.70
CA ASP A 227 23.16 17.87 -8.49
C ASP A 227 23.61 16.82 -7.45
N LEU A 228 22.88 16.65 -6.35
CA LEU A 228 23.17 15.65 -5.32
C LEU A 228 23.02 14.23 -5.88
N PHE A 229 22.05 14.03 -6.76
CA PHE A 229 21.78 12.73 -7.39
C PHE A 229 22.90 12.26 -8.33
N LYS A 230 23.80 13.16 -8.78
CA LYS A 230 24.96 12.76 -9.60
C LYS A 230 25.86 11.74 -8.91
N LYS A 231 25.88 11.70 -7.57
CA LYS A 231 26.61 10.70 -6.78
C LYS A 231 25.93 9.33 -6.72
N HIS A 232 24.85 9.07 -7.48
CA HIS A 232 24.15 7.78 -7.45
C HIS A 232 25.05 6.59 -7.79
N ASN A 233 26.02 6.75 -8.70
CA ASN A 233 26.98 5.69 -9.03
C ASN A 233 27.92 5.35 -7.86
N GLU A 234 28.24 6.32 -7.02
CA GLU A 234 29.11 6.16 -5.84
C GLU A 234 28.34 5.61 -4.64
N LEU A 235 27.11 6.09 -4.44
CA LEU A 235 26.32 5.85 -3.24
C LEU A 235 25.30 4.71 -3.39
N GLY A 236 24.98 4.29 -4.62
CA GLY A 236 24.05 3.21 -4.93
C GLY A 236 22.72 3.32 -4.16
N PRO A 237 22.35 2.33 -3.33
CA PRO A 237 21.08 2.33 -2.61
C PRO A 237 20.95 3.45 -1.56
N ASN A 238 22.07 4.05 -1.12
CA ASN A 238 22.08 5.11 -0.11
C ASN A 238 21.81 6.51 -0.70
N ILE A 239 21.71 6.66 -2.03
CA ILE A 239 21.58 7.96 -2.68
C ILE A 239 20.39 8.79 -2.17
N LEU A 240 19.24 8.16 -1.93
CA LEU A 240 18.05 8.88 -1.45
C LEU A 240 18.22 9.39 -0.02
N HIS A 241 18.92 8.62 0.82
CA HIS A 241 19.22 9.01 2.18
C HIS A 241 20.22 10.18 2.19
N TYR A 242 21.28 10.07 1.38
CA TYR A 242 22.26 11.14 1.17
C TYR A 242 21.59 12.44 0.70
N VAL A 243 20.74 12.38 -0.34
CA VAL A 243 20.04 13.57 -0.85
C VAL A 243 19.17 14.18 0.25
N LYS A 244 18.35 13.36 0.93
CA LYS A 244 17.48 13.85 2.01
C LYS A 244 18.28 14.52 3.13
N ASN A 245 19.35 13.90 3.62
CA ASN A 245 20.15 14.43 4.72
C ASN A 245 20.90 15.70 4.29
N SER A 246 21.41 15.74 3.06
CA SER A 246 22.06 16.93 2.50
C SER A 246 21.09 18.10 2.41
N LEU A 247 19.84 17.88 1.98
CA LEU A 247 18.81 18.93 1.96
C LEU A 247 18.46 19.38 3.37
N LEU A 248 18.23 18.47 4.31
CA LEU A 248 17.85 18.81 5.69
C LEU A 248 18.95 19.60 6.43
N SER A 249 20.21 19.29 6.17
CA SER A 249 21.36 19.99 6.76
C SER A 249 21.78 21.25 5.98
N ASN A 250 21.17 21.54 4.82
CA ASN A 250 21.56 22.68 3.98
C ASN A 250 21.10 24.01 4.58
N LEU A 251 22.06 24.75 5.16
CA LEU A 251 21.79 26.02 5.84
C LEU A 251 21.20 27.05 4.89
N ARG A 252 21.70 27.16 3.66
CA ARG A 252 21.23 28.16 2.69
C ARG A 252 19.79 27.89 2.25
N LEU A 253 19.48 26.63 1.97
CA LEU A 253 18.13 26.19 1.61
C LEU A 253 17.14 26.46 2.75
N ASN A 254 17.52 26.16 4.00
CA ASN A 254 16.71 26.46 5.17
C ASN A 254 16.49 27.98 5.34
N GLN A 255 17.54 28.80 5.18
CA GLN A 255 17.41 30.26 5.26
C GLN A 255 16.50 30.85 4.17
N MET A 256 16.56 30.31 2.95
CA MET A 256 15.61 30.69 1.88
C MET A 256 14.17 30.36 2.29
N PHE A 257 13.96 29.17 2.87
CA PHE A 257 12.64 28.75 3.35
C PHE A 257 12.11 29.64 4.48
N ILE A 258 12.95 29.95 5.47
CA ILE A 258 12.62 30.87 6.57
C ILE A 258 12.23 32.24 6.01
N THR A 259 12.98 32.76 5.04
CA THR A 259 12.72 34.07 4.43
C THR A 259 11.34 34.10 3.76
N ILE A 260 10.99 33.05 3.01
CA ILE A 260 9.71 32.93 2.32
C ILE A 260 8.53 32.79 3.30
N LEU A 261 8.72 32.09 4.41
CA LEU A 261 7.67 31.99 5.43
C LEU A 261 7.52 33.27 6.24
N LYS A 262 8.60 34.03 6.47
CA LYS A 262 8.52 35.31 7.19
C LYS A 262 8.01 36.45 6.32
N SER A 263 8.24 36.40 5.00
CA SER A 263 7.63 37.37 4.06
C SER A 263 6.11 37.22 3.99
N SER A 264 5.58 36.02 4.27
CA SER A 264 4.15 35.74 4.22
C SER A 264 3.35 36.18 5.46
N GLY A 265 4.03 36.62 6.52
CA GLY A 265 3.45 37.23 7.73
C GLY A 265 4.22 36.88 9.01
N ASP A 266 4.01 37.65 10.08
CA ASP A 266 4.48 37.29 11.42
C ASP A 266 3.32 36.72 12.24
N VAL A 267 3.40 35.44 12.59
CA VAL A 267 2.36 34.72 13.35
C VAL A 267 2.95 34.14 14.66
N GLY A 268 4.07 34.69 15.13
CA GLY A 268 4.68 34.29 16.41
C GLY A 268 5.25 32.86 16.44
N LEU A 269 5.73 32.37 15.29
CA LEU A 269 6.45 31.10 15.20
C LEU A 269 7.94 31.30 15.42
N GLU A 270 8.53 30.46 16.26
CA GLU A 270 9.96 30.41 16.51
C GLU A 270 10.67 29.63 15.39
N ASN A 271 12.00 29.76 15.34
CA ASN A 271 12.79 29.09 14.31
C ASN A 271 12.66 27.55 14.38
N GLU A 272 12.34 26.98 15.54
CA GLU A 272 12.10 25.55 15.70
C GLU A 272 10.85 25.10 14.92
N GLU A 273 9.76 25.86 15.01
CA GLU A 273 8.54 25.53 14.27
C GLU A 273 8.71 25.71 12.77
N ILE A 274 9.45 26.74 12.34
CA ILE A 274 9.77 26.92 10.92
C ILE A 274 10.66 25.76 10.43
N GLY A 275 11.62 25.32 11.26
CA GLY A 275 12.44 24.14 11.01
C GLY A 275 11.61 22.85 10.90
N PHE A 276 10.57 22.71 11.71
CA PHE A 276 9.62 21.61 11.59
C PHE A 276 8.89 21.62 10.25
N ILE A 277 8.32 22.77 9.84
CA ILE A 277 7.64 22.90 8.53
C ILE A 277 8.61 22.54 7.39
N TYR A 278 9.85 23.03 7.47
CA TYR A 278 10.91 22.75 6.52
C TYR A 278 11.18 21.24 6.41
N GLU A 279 11.38 20.55 7.54
CA GLU A 279 11.61 19.10 7.56
C GLU A 279 10.44 18.33 6.92
N ARG A 280 9.20 18.74 7.21
CA ARG A 280 7.99 18.16 6.61
C ARG A 280 7.97 18.37 5.11
N CYS A 281 8.29 19.58 4.64
CA CYS A 281 8.36 19.93 3.22
C CYS A 281 9.34 19.03 2.47
N ILE A 282 10.59 18.95 2.94
CA ILE A 282 11.64 18.10 2.35
C ILE A 282 11.22 16.63 2.36
N THR A 283 10.65 16.14 3.48
CA THR A 283 10.24 14.74 3.60
C THR A 283 9.10 14.38 2.64
N ILE A 284 8.09 15.25 2.50
CA ILE A 284 6.98 15.03 1.57
C ILE A 284 7.47 15.06 0.13
N TYR A 285 8.33 16.04 -0.20
CA TYR A 285 8.93 16.15 -1.52
C TYR A 285 9.73 14.91 -1.91
N MET A 286 10.68 14.49 -1.07
CA MET A 286 11.51 13.31 -1.33
C MET A 286 10.69 12.03 -1.46
N ARG A 287 9.59 11.88 -0.70
CA ARG A 287 8.65 10.75 -0.87
C ARG A 287 7.89 10.78 -2.19
N SER A 288 7.61 11.97 -2.73
CA SER A 288 7.00 12.13 -4.05
C SER A 288 7.97 11.67 -5.14
N HIS A 289 9.22 12.16 -5.09
CA HIS A 289 10.28 11.81 -6.05
C HIS A 289 10.71 10.35 -5.98
N GLN A 290 10.69 9.74 -4.80
CA GLN A 290 11.00 8.32 -4.63
C GLN A 290 10.10 7.40 -5.48
N LYS A 291 8.86 7.80 -5.78
CA LYS A 291 7.99 7.01 -6.67
C LYS A 291 8.40 7.18 -8.13
N THR A 292 8.57 8.43 -8.57
CA THR A 292 8.95 8.76 -9.95
C THR A 292 10.32 8.20 -10.32
N TRP A 293 11.29 8.20 -9.40
CA TRP A 293 12.63 7.68 -9.68
C TRP A 293 12.71 6.15 -9.67
N ARG A 294 11.76 5.45 -9.04
CA ARG A 294 11.62 3.99 -9.20
C ARG A 294 11.18 3.61 -10.61
N ASP A 295 10.37 4.46 -11.24
CA ASP A 295 9.84 4.19 -12.59
C ASP A 295 10.84 4.52 -13.70
N VAL A 296 11.79 5.44 -13.46
CA VAL A 296 12.74 5.95 -14.49
C VAL A 296 14.08 5.23 -14.47
N ASN A 297 14.49 4.65 -13.34
CA ASN A 297 15.78 4.00 -13.21
C ASN A 297 15.60 2.64 -12.54
N HIS A 298 15.91 1.56 -13.27
CA HIS A 298 16.01 0.17 -12.76
C HIS A 298 17.09 0.01 -11.64
N TYR A 299 17.63 1.11 -11.13
CA TYR A 299 18.70 1.22 -10.12
C TYR A 299 18.18 1.25 -8.68
N ILE A 300 16.88 1.37 -8.47
CA ILE A 300 16.26 1.11 -7.18
C ILE A 300 15.51 -0.20 -7.36
N PRO A 301 15.77 -1.25 -6.55
CA PRO A 301 14.97 -2.46 -6.63
C PRO A 301 13.51 -2.04 -6.63
N GLU A 302 12.74 -2.54 -7.62
CA GLU A 302 11.28 -2.55 -7.55
C GLU A 302 10.96 -2.78 -6.10
N LYS A 303 10.20 -1.83 -5.54
CA LYS A 303 9.64 -1.89 -4.20
C LYS A 303 9.49 -3.36 -3.82
N GLY A 304 10.42 -3.90 -3.00
CA GLY A 304 10.38 -5.30 -2.58
C GLY A 304 8.93 -5.58 -2.26
N THR A 305 8.34 -6.47 -3.05
CA THR A 305 6.91 -6.77 -3.17
C THR A 305 6.06 -6.14 -2.06
N ALA A 306 5.21 -5.15 -2.39
CA ALA A 306 4.17 -4.55 -1.53
C ALA A 306 4.61 -4.19 -0.09
N SER A 307 4.44 -2.93 0.32
CA SER A 307 4.65 -2.57 1.73
C SER A 307 3.85 -3.52 2.64
N LEU A 308 4.36 -3.92 3.81
CA LEU A 308 3.63 -4.78 4.76
C LEU A 308 2.21 -4.24 5.04
N ARG A 309 1.99 -2.93 4.91
CA ARG A 309 0.67 -2.29 4.99
C ARG A 309 -0.24 -2.59 3.79
N GLU A 310 0.30 -2.68 2.58
CA GLU A 310 -0.39 -3.20 1.39
C GLU A 310 -0.62 -4.71 1.52
N SER A 311 0.38 -5.48 1.98
CA SER A 311 0.26 -6.92 2.24
C SER A 311 -0.75 -7.24 3.36
N LEU A 312 -0.83 -6.41 4.40
CA LEU A 312 -1.82 -6.50 5.48
C LEU A 312 -3.21 -5.99 5.07
N LYS A 313 -3.30 -5.04 4.12
CA LYS A 313 -4.57 -4.67 3.49
C LYS A 313 -5.10 -5.78 2.61
N THR A 314 -4.23 -6.45 1.85
CA THR A 314 -4.60 -7.67 1.12
C THR A 314 -4.91 -8.83 2.07
N MET A 315 -4.20 -8.97 3.20
CA MET A 315 -4.49 -10.01 4.21
C MET A 315 -5.80 -9.76 5.00
N ARG A 316 -6.11 -8.51 5.37
CA ARG A 316 -7.42 -8.18 5.97
C ARG A 316 -8.57 -8.42 5.00
N SER A 317 -8.34 -8.27 3.70
CA SER A 317 -9.32 -8.65 2.67
C SER A 317 -9.38 -10.16 2.40
N SER A 318 -8.41 -10.95 2.87
CA SER A 318 -8.35 -12.41 2.69
C SER A 318 -8.77 -13.21 3.92
N HIS A 319 -9.05 -12.56 5.06
CA HIS A 319 -9.55 -13.24 6.27
C HIS A 319 -11.08 -13.30 6.38
N SER A 320 -11.83 -12.80 5.37
CA SER A 320 -13.18 -13.27 5.12
C SER A 320 -13.19 -14.09 3.84
N THR A 321 -13.46 -15.39 3.99
CA THR A 321 -13.59 -16.42 2.94
C THR A 321 -12.29 -16.95 2.32
N ILE A 322 -11.64 -17.88 3.04
CA ILE A 322 -10.86 -18.95 2.40
C ILE A 322 -11.87 -19.90 1.74
N GLU A 323 -12.24 -19.60 0.50
CA GLU A 323 -12.61 -20.59 -0.50
C GLU A 323 -12.18 -20.03 -1.87
N ASN A 324 -11.15 -20.64 -2.47
CA ASN A 324 -10.76 -20.52 -3.88
C ASN A 324 -10.73 -19.10 -4.49
N LYS A 325 -9.57 -18.44 -4.44
CA LYS A 325 -9.24 -17.35 -5.37
C LYS A 325 -7.85 -17.54 -6.02
N LYS A 326 -7.78 -18.46 -7.01
CA LYS A 326 -7.24 -18.05 -8.33
C LYS A 326 -8.10 -16.85 -8.71
N SER A 327 -7.52 -15.70 -9.06
CA SER A 327 -8.26 -14.50 -9.47
C SER A 327 -9.48 -14.90 -10.30
N SER A 328 -10.70 -14.77 -9.75
CA SER A 328 -11.88 -15.15 -10.50
C SER A 328 -12.06 -14.09 -11.59
N LEU A 329 -11.50 -14.36 -12.77
CA LEU A 329 -11.72 -13.61 -14.01
C LEU A 329 -13.22 -13.37 -14.26
N MET A 330 -14.06 -14.24 -13.71
CA MET A 330 -15.51 -14.20 -13.77
C MET A 330 -16.07 -13.54 -12.50
N LYS A 331 -16.60 -12.33 -12.64
CA LYS A 331 -17.48 -11.69 -11.65
C LYS A 331 -18.75 -11.21 -12.35
N LYS A 332 -19.92 -11.46 -11.76
CA LYS A 332 -21.22 -11.04 -12.33
C LYS A 332 -21.28 -9.54 -12.63
N ALA A 333 -20.68 -8.71 -11.77
CA ALA A 333 -20.60 -7.25 -11.95
C ALA A 333 -19.78 -6.81 -13.19
N ASN A 334 -19.00 -7.72 -13.79
CA ASN A 334 -18.23 -7.45 -15.00
C ASN A 334 -19.00 -7.79 -16.28
N LEU A 335 -20.25 -8.28 -16.21
CA LEU A 335 -21.06 -8.50 -17.40
C LEU A 335 -21.48 -7.15 -18.00
N PRO A 336 -21.27 -6.94 -19.31
CA PRO A 336 -21.82 -5.78 -20.01
C PRO A 336 -23.33 -5.62 -19.80
N THR A 337 -23.81 -4.37 -19.77
CA THR A 337 -25.26 -4.10 -19.67
C THR A 337 -26.02 -4.49 -20.93
N ASN A 338 -25.36 -4.41 -22.11
CA ASN A 338 -25.94 -4.78 -23.39
C ASN A 338 -26.08 -6.32 -23.51
N PRO A 339 -27.31 -6.85 -23.79
CA PRO A 339 -27.53 -8.29 -23.84
C PRO A 339 -26.75 -9.08 -24.88
N VAL A 340 -26.45 -8.48 -26.03
CA VAL A 340 -25.62 -9.12 -27.05
C VAL A 340 -24.20 -9.32 -26.50
N HIS A 341 -23.61 -8.27 -25.92
CA HIS A 341 -22.24 -8.31 -25.41
C HIS A 341 -22.11 -9.19 -24.18
N ALA A 342 -23.09 -9.21 -23.28
CA ALA A 342 -23.00 -10.06 -22.10
C ALA A 342 -23.31 -11.54 -22.38
N LEU A 343 -24.15 -11.89 -23.35
CA LEU A 343 -24.29 -13.27 -23.81
C LEU A 343 -23.00 -13.79 -24.49
N GLU A 344 -22.32 -12.95 -25.28
CA GLU A 344 -20.98 -13.29 -25.82
C GLU A 344 -19.93 -13.40 -24.72
N GLN A 345 -19.97 -12.54 -23.70
CA GLN A 345 -19.06 -12.63 -22.56
C GLN A 345 -19.25 -13.96 -21.79
N LEU A 346 -20.48 -14.48 -21.69
CA LEU A 346 -20.74 -15.79 -21.11
C LEU A 346 -20.11 -16.93 -21.94
N ARG A 347 -20.10 -16.81 -23.28
CA ARG A 347 -19.41 -17.79 -24.14
C ARG A 347 -17.90 -17.80 -23.89
N VAL A 348 -17.29 -16.62 -23.79
CA VAL A 348 -15.87 -16.48 -23.45
C VAL A 348 -15.57 -17.12 -22.09
N TRP A 349 -16.43 -16.87 -21.09
CA TRP A 349 -16.27 -17.44 -19.77
C TRP A 349 -16.47 -18.96 -19.70
N ALA A 350 -17.36 -19.51 -20.53
CA ALA A 350 -17.57 -20.95 -20.60
C ALA A 350 -16.34 -21.73 -21.09
N GLN A 351 -15.40 -21.08 -21.79
CA GLN A 351 -14.15 -21.68 -22.25
C GLN A 351 -13.06 -21.77 -21.15
N LEU A 352 -13.26 -21.13 -19.99
CA LEU A 352 -12.27 -21.14 -18.92
C LEU A 352 -12.27 -22.45 -18.12
N GLU A 353 -11.11 -22.81 -17.55
CA GLU A 353 -11.01 -23.90 -16.58
C GLU A 353 -11.91 -23.61 -15.35
N LYS A 354 -12.67 -24.62 -14.92
CA LYS A 354 -13.64 -24.53 -13.79
C LYS A 354 -14.82 -23.58 -14.03
N ALA A 355 -15.23 -23.39 -15.28
CA ALA A 355 -16.42 -22.60 -15.61
C ALA A 355 -17.69 -23.14 -14.94
N GLU A 356 -17.88 -24.45 -14.83
CA GLU A 356 -19.08 -25.04 -14.21
C GLU A 356 -19.22 -24.64 -12.74
N ASP A 357 -18.18 -24.82 -11.92
CA ASP A 357 -18.17 -24.40 -10.51
C ASP A 357 -18.44 -22.89 -10.38
N SER A 358 -17.85 -22.10 -11.29
CA SER A 358 -17.99 -20.64 -11.30
C SER A 358 -19.41 -20.21 -11.65
N PHE A 359 -20.05 -20.80 -12.66
CA PHE A 359 -21.44 -20.53 -13.02
C PHE A 359 -22.41 -20.97 -11.92
N ALA A 360 -22.16 -22.11 -11.28
CA ALA A 360 -22.99 -22.62 -10.18
C ALA A 360 -22.98 -21.67 -8.96
N LYS A 361 -21.82 -21.09 -8.65
CA LYS A 361 -21.67 -20.08 -7.58
C LYS A 361 -22.22 -18.71 -7.99
N MET A 362 -22.06 -18.31 -9.26
CA MET A 362 -22.36 -16.94 -9.73
C MET A 362 -23.84 -16.65 -9.99
N PHE A 363 -24.57 -17.58 -10.62
CA PHE A 363 -25.94 -17.33 -11.07
C PHE A 363 -26.97 -17.98 -10.15
N SER A 364 -28.11 -17.33 -9.95
CA SER A 364 -29.27 -17.94 -9.29
C SER A 364 -29.93 -19.00 -10.19
N VAL A 365 -30.84 -19.81 -9.64
CA VAL A 365 -31.58 -20.80 -10.45
C VAL A 365 -32.44 -20.12 -11.52
N SER A 366 -33.08 -18.99 -11.21
CA SER A 366 -33.90 -18.24 -12.17
C SER A 366 -33.06 -17.66 -13.30
N GLU A 367 -31.85 -17.20 -13.01
CA GLU A 367 -30.91 -16.68 -14.00
C GLU A 367 -30.38 -17.77 -14.93
N LEU A 368 -30.07 -18.96 -14.41
CA LEU A 368 -29.70 -20.10 -15.23
C LEU A 368 -30.86 -20.56 -16.13
N LEU A 369 -32.09 -20.54 -15.61
CA LEU A 369 -33.28 -20.83 -16.42
C LEU A 369 -33.50 -19.79 -17.51
N TRP A 370 -33.24 -18.51 -17.22
CA TRP A 370 -33.28 -17.44 -18.22
C TRP A 370 -32.24 -17.69 -19.34
N ILE A 371 -31.02 -18.11 -19.00
CA ILE A 371 -29.99 -18.43 -20.00
C ILE A 371 -30.41 -19.62 -20.87
N ILE A 372 -31.06 -20.64 -20.28
CA ILE A 372 -31.60 -21.78 -21.05
C ILE A 372 -32.72 -21.32 -22.00
N TRP A 373 -33.60 -20.44 -21.53
CA TRP A 373 -34.62 -19.81 -22.36
C TRP A 373 -34.00 -18.96 -23.48
N ALA A 374 -32.87 -18.27 -23.23
CA ALA A 374 -32.16 -17.50 -24.25
C ALA A 374 -31.64 -18.36 -25.41
N PHE A 375 -31.47 -19.68 -25.21
CA PHE A 375 -31.18 -20.64 -26.28
C PHE A 375 -32.45 -21.20 -26.96
N GLY A 376 -33.64 -20.72 -26.61
CA GLY A 376 -34.92 -21.20 -27.15
C GLY A 376 -35.36 -22.57 -26.59
N HIS A 377 -34.80 -22.99 -25.45
CA HIS A 377 -35.13 -24.26 -24.83
C HIS A 377 -35.89 -24.07 -23.51
N SER A 378 -36.73 -25.05 -23.17
CA SER A 378 -37.28 -25.21 -21.83
C SER A 378 -36.71 -26.48 -21.21
N THR A 379 -36.59 -26.49 -19.88
CA THR A 379 -36.13 -27.67 -19.15
C THR A 379 -37.00 -27.90 -17.92
N PRO A 380 -37.34 -29.17 -17.59
CA PRO A 380 -38.06 -29.49 -16.36
C PRO A 380 -37.13 -29.43 -15.13
N TYR A 381 -35.81 -29.33 -15.32
CA TYR A 381 -34.85 -29.30 -14.23
C TYR A 381 -34.86 -27.96 -13.51
N LYS A 382 -34.82 -28.00 -12.17
CA LYS A 382 -34.78 -26.78 -11.31
C LYS A 382 -33.57 -26.71 -10.40
N ARG A 383 -32.59 -27.63 -10.56
CA ARG A 383 -31.39 -27.70 -9.72
C ARG A 383 -30.16 -27.26 -10.51
N LYS A 384 -29.33 -26.39 -9.91
CA LYS A 384 -28.09 -25.86 -10.53
C LYS A 384 -27.18 -26.95 -11.09
N GLN A 385 -27.02 -28.07 -10.36
CA GLN A 385 -26.21 -29.21 -10.77
C GLN A 385 -26.59 -29.80 -12.13
N LYS A 386 -27.85 -29.69 -12.55
CA LYS A 386 -28.31 -30.14 -13.88
C LYS A 386 -28.32 -29.02 -14.93
N LEU A 387 -28.59 -27.79 -14.50
CA LEU A 387 -28.70 -26.63 -15.41
C LEU A 387 -27.33 -26.18 -15.93
N VAL A 388 -26.33 -26.13 -15.05
CA VAL A 388 -25.00 -25.59 -15.36
C VAL A 388 -24.29 -26.40 -16.47
N PRO A 389 -24.22 -27.74 -16.43
CA PRO A 389 -23.59 -28.51 -17.50
C PRO A 389 -24.27 -28.31 -18.87
N ILE A 390 -25.60 -28.21 -18.88
CA ILE A 390 -26.37 -27.96 -20.12
C ILE A 390 -26.00 -26.59 -20.72
N ILE A 391 -25.95 -25.56 -19.87
CA ILE A 391 -25.60 -24.20 -20.29
C ILE A 391 -24.16 -24.13 -20.80
N ILE A 392 -23.20 -24.68 -20.05
CA ILE A 392 -21.79 -24.67 -20.44
C ILE A 392 -21.58 -25.42 -21.76
N SER A 393 -22.22 -26.58 -21.94
CA SER A 393 -22.17 -27.32 -23.21
C SER A 393 -22.68 -26.47 -24.39
N LYS A 394 -23.85 -25.82 -24.25
CA LYS A 394 -24.42 -24.96 -25.29
C LYS A 394 -23.57 -23.72 -25.59
N LEU A 395 -23.01 -23.09 -24.56
CA LEU A 395 -22.10 -21.95 -24.71
C LEU A 395 -20.80 -22.34 -25.41
N LYS A 396 -20.21 -23.50 -25.06
CA LYS A 396 -19.00 -24.02 -25.71
C LYS A 396 -19.22 -24.37 -27.17
N ASN A 397 -20.40 -24.89 -27.50
CA ASN A 397 -20.79 -25.27 -28.86
C ASN A 397 -21.32 -24.08 -29.68
N SER A 398 -21.20 -22.84 -29.19
CA SER A 398 -21.67 -21.62 -29.84
C SER A 398 -23.11 -21.71 -30.36
N THR A 399 -24.00 -22.39 -29.61
CA THR A 399 -25.42 -22.50 -29.97
C THR A 399 -26.03 -21.09 -30.10
N PRO A 400 -26.79 -20.78 -31.17
CA PRO A 400 -27.36 -19.46 -31.36
C PRO A 400 -28.38 -19.11 -30.27
N PHE A 401 -28.44 -17.82 -29.93
CA PHE A 401 -29.45 -17.27 -29.03
C PHE A 401 -30.68 -16.82 -29.82
N ILE A 402 -31.86 -16.87 -29.21
CA ILE A 402 -33.09 -16.36 -29.84
C ILE A 402 -33.06 -14.83 -29.94
N GLU A 403 -33.62 -14.27 -31.00
CA GLU A 403 -33.65 -12.81 -31.22
C GLU A 403 -34.29 -12.04 -30.07
N GLU A 404 -35.32 -12.63 -29.45
CA GLU A 404 -36.03 -12.05 -28.31
C GLU A 404 -35.11 -11.82 -27.10
N ALA A 405 -34.14 -12.72 -26.88
CA ALA A 405 -33.16 -12.58 -25.81
C ALA A 405 -32.13 -11.49 -26.12
N LEU A 406 -31.72 -11.37 -27.39
CA LEU A 406 -30.77 -10.36 -27.86
C LEU A 406 -31.35 -8.93 -27.85
N LYS A 407 -32.67 -8.80 -28.06
CA LYS A 407 -33.41 -7.52 -28.08
C LYS A 407 -33.89 -7.04 -26.70
N LYS A 408 -33.64 -7.80 -25.62
CA LYS A 408 -33.97 -7.35 -24.25
C LYS A 408 -33.16 -6.10 -23.88
N ARG A 409 -33.65 -5.33 -22.90
CA ARG A 409 -32.89 -4.19 -22.37
C ARG A 409 -31.75 -4.64 -21.45
N ASN A 410 -31.96 -5.71 -20.66
CA ASN A 410 -30.99 -6.29 -19.72
C ASN A 410 -31.11 -7.84 -19.70
N ILE A 411 -30.03 -8.55 -19.38
CA ILE A 411 -29.94 -10.05 -19.38
C ILE A 411 -30.56 -10.70 -18.14
N PHE A 412 -30.68 -9.99 -17.02
CA PHE A 412 -31.30 -10.51 -15.81
C PHE A 412 -32.31 -9.47 -15.34
N MET A 413 -33.55 -9.89 -15.16
CA MET A 413 -34.57 -9.04 -14.55
C MET A 413 -34.17 -8.83 -13.08
N GLU A 414 -34.33 -7.61 -12.57
CA GLU A 414 -34.35 -7.39 -11.11
C GLU A 414 -35.53 -8.13 -10.46
#